data_AF-A0AAX6M6P9-F1
#
_entry.id   AF-A0AAX6M6P9-F1
#
_cell.length_a   1.000
_cell.length_b   1.000
_cell.length_c   1.000
_cell.angle_alpha   90.00
_cell.angle_beta   90.00
_cell.angle_gamma   90.00
#
_symmetry.space_group_name_H-M   'P 1'
#
loop_
_entity.id
_entity.type
_entity.pdbx_description
1 polymer ?
#
loop_
_entity_poly.entity_id
_entity_poly.type
_entity_poly.pdbx_seq_one_letter_code
_entity_poly.pdbx_strand_id
1 'polypeptide(L)'
;MRSAAFFALLPLAFAAPAKRSAPAPLIKPRGTQLIEGKYIVKLYENAAITALDDTMSTFQGDADHVYNVEGFKGFASSLTAEHLEQLQNHPDVEFIEQDAVMSINAYVTQTGAPWGISRLSHKTGSNNYIYDSSAGADTCAYVIDTGIYTTHSEFEGRATFLANYADSSNSDGNGHGTHVAGTIGSKTYGVAKKTKLYAVKVLDSSGSGSTSGVIAGMNFVTSDVKTRSCPNGAVANMSLGGGSSSSINSAARAMINAGVFLAVAAGNDNQNAANSSPASEPSVCTVGATTSADARASYSNYGSVVDIFAPGSSILSTWNNGRTNTISGTSMATPHIAGLGAYLLALEGKKSPQELCSYIASTANSGILSSIPSGTVNKLAFNGAPS
;
A
#
# COMPACT_ATOMS: atom_id res chain seq x y z
N MET A 1 -70.67 41.62 -32.06
CA MET A 1 -69.98 40.31 -31.96
C MET A 1 -69.10 40.35 -30.72
N ARG A 2 -69.37 39.47 -29.74
CA ARG A 2 -68.62 39.34 -28.49
C ARG A 2 -67.44 38.39 -28.74
N SER A 3 -66.21 38.81 -28.41
CA SER A 3 -65.05 37.91 -28.36
C SER A 3 -64.61 37.74 -26.91
N ALA A 4 -64.67 36.50 -26.43
CA ALA A 4 -64.21 36.07 -25.12
C ALA A 4 -62.72 35.71 -25.18
N ALA A 5 -61.92 36.23 -24.25
CA ALA A 5 -60.54 35.82 -24.04
C ALA A 5 -60.49 34.75 -22.93
N PHE A 6 -60.06 33.54 -23.29
CA PHE A 6 -59.76 32.46 -22.37
C PHE A 6 -58.33 32.63 -21.83
N PHE A 7 -58.18 32.83 -20.52
CA PHE A 7 -56.90 32.69 -19.82
C PHE A 7 -56.70 31.20 -19.48
N ALA A 8 -55.68 30.57 -20.07
CA ALA A 8 -55.24 29.24 -19.69
C ALA A 8 -54.27 29.34 -18.49
N LEU A 9 -54.72 28.89 -17.32
CA LEU A 9 -53.87 28.61 -16.18
C LEU A 9 -53.13 27.28 -16.42
N LEU A 10 -51.81 27.34 -16.64
CA LEU A 10 -50.95 26.16 -16.59
C LEU A 10 -50.70 25.77 -15.12
N PRO A 11 -50.82 24.49 -14.74
CA PRO A 11 -50.42 24.04 -13.42
C PRO A 11 -48.89 24.00 -13.33
N LEU A 12 -48.31 24.65 -12.30
CA LEU A 12 -46.93 24.40 -11.90
C LEU A 12 -46.81 22.94 -11.44
N ALA A 13 -46.16 22.11 -12.24
CA ALA A 13 -45.69 20.81 -11.80
C ALA A 13 -44.48 21.02 -10.88
N PHE A 14 -44.63 20.72 -9.59
CA PHE A 14 -43.49 20.58 -8.68
C PHE A 14 -42.66 19.38 -9.14
N ALA A 15 -41.47 19.63 -9.68
CA ALA A 15 -40.48 18.59 -9.91
C ALA A 15 -40.06 18.02 -8.56
N ALA A 16 -40.22 16.70 -8.37
CA ALA A 16 -39.66 16.03 -7.21
C ALA A 16 -38.13 16.23 -7.18
N PRO A 17 -37.50 16.42 -6.00
CA PRO A 17 -36.06 16.59 -5.91
C PRO A 17 -35.39 15.37 -6.54
N ALA A 18 -34.45 15.62 -7.46
CA ALA A 18 -33.71 14.57 -8.14
C ALA A 18 -32.99 13.71 -7.10
N LYS A 19 -33.28 12.41 -7.03
CA LYS A 19 -32.46 11.49 -6.24
C LYS A 19 -31.22 11.13 -7.05
N ARG A 20 -30.06 11.08 -6.39
CA ARG A 20 -28.82 10.63 -7.04
C ARG A 20 -28.96 9.18 -7.49
N SER A 21 -28.30 8.84 -8.60
CA SER A 21 -28.17 7.46 -9.10
C SER A 21 -27.20 6.61 -8.26
N ALA A 22 -26.31 7.25 -7.51
CA ALA A 22 -25.38 6.62 -6.59
C ALA A 22 -25.05 7.58 -5.41
N PRO A 23 -24.73 7.04 -4.22
CA PRO A 23 -24.32 7.85 -3.07
C PRO A 23 -23.10 8.73 -3.39
N ALA A 24 -23.03 9.91 -2.79
CA ALA A 24 -21.85 10.78 -2.84
C ALA A 24 -20.62 10.01 -2.33
N PRO A 25 -19.44 10.21 -2.94
CA PRO A 25 -18.21 9.66 -2.41
C PRO A 25 -17.98 10.12 -0.96
N LEU A 26 -17.70 9.17 -0.07
CA LEU A 26 -17.16 9.43 1.25
C LEU A 26 -15.64 9.26 1.21
N ILE A 27 -14.94 10.39 1.17
CA ILE A 27 -13.50 10.49 1.07
C ILE A 27 -12.91 10.48 2.48
N LYS A 28 -11.82 9.74 2.66
CA LYS A 28 -10.99 9.80 3.88
C LYS A 28 -9.60 10.27 3.49
N PRO A 29 -9.16 11.45 3.98
CA PRO A 29 -7.80 11.91 3.80
C PRO A 29 -6.79 10.85 4.24
N ARG A 30 -5.73 10.66 3.45
CA ARG A 30 -4.67 9.69 3.75
C ARG A 30 -3.46 10.39 4.35
N GLY A 31 -2.78 9.69 5.27
CA GLY A 31 -1.54 10.18 5.86
C GLY A 31 -1.71 11.39 6.78
N THR A 32 -2.89 11.51 7.38
CA THR A 32 -3.21 12.54 8.35
C THR A 32 -4.07 11.94 9.46
N GLN A 33 -3.95 12.52 10.66
CA GLN A 33 -4.83 12.18 11.76
C GLN A 33 -6.24 12.67 11.44
N LEU A 34 -7.16 11.74 11.23
CA LEU A 34 -8.58 12.05 11.06
C LEU A 34 -9.15 12.64 12.35
N ILE A 35 -10.01 13.64 12.21
CA ILE A 35 -10.76 14.20 13.32
C ILE A 35 -12.06 13.41 13.42
N GLU A 36 -12.21 12.66 14.50
CA GLU A 36 -13.34 11.75 14.67
C GLU A 36 -14.68 12.51 14.68
N GLY A 37 -15.64 12.00 13.89
CA GLY A 37 -16.97 12.58 13.78
C GLY A 37 -17.05 13.90 13.00
N LYS A 38 -15.93 14.48 12.54
CA LYS A 38 -15.90 15.73 11.77
C LYS A 38 -15.77 15.48 10.27
N TYR A 39 -16.53 16.22 9.48
CA TYR A 39 -16.59 16.05 8.03
C TYR A 39 -16.75 17.40 7.32
N ILE A 40 -16.23 17.46 6.11
CA ILE A 40 -16.39 18.52 5.13
C ILE A 40 -17.37 18.01 4.07
N VAL A 41 -18.50 18.70 3.90
CA VAL A 41 -19.49 18.40 2.86
C VAL A 41 -19.31 19.44 1.76
N LYS A 42 -18.84 19.00 0.59
CA LYS A 42 -18.73 19.85 -0.58
C LYS A 42 -19.99 19.70 -1.44
N LEU A 43 -20.58 20.80 -1.86
CA LEU A 43 -21.66 20.84 -2.84
C LEU A 43 -21.13 21.05 -4.26
N TYR A 44 -21.92 20.66 -5.26
CA TYR A 44 -21.63 21.01 -6.65
C TYR A 44 -21.59 22.53 -6.83
N GLU A 45 -20.71 23.01 -7.71
CA GLU A 45 -20.50 24.45 -7.94
C GLU A 45 -21.79 25.18 -8.37
N ASN A 46 -22.63 24.50 -9.15
CA ASN A 46 -23.92 25.01 -9.63
C ASN A 46 -25.07 24.86 -8.62
N ALA A 47 -24.82 24.30 -7.42
CA ALA A 47 -25.83 24.22 -6.37
C ALA A 47 -26.31 25.63 -5.99
N ALA A 48 -27.64 25.76 -5.84
CA ALA A 48 -28.26 27.00 -5.38
C ALA A 48 -27.77 27.32 -3.96
N ILE A 49 -27.68 28.61 -3.62
CA ILE A 49 -27.28 29.03 -2.26
C ILE A 49 -28.24 28.43 -1.21
N THR A 50 -29.53 28.30 -1.56
CA THR A 50 -30.55 27.66 -0.71
C THR A 50 -30.27 26.18 -0.45
N ALA A 51 -29.56 25.48 -1.34
CA ALA A 51 -29.18 24.09 -1.12
C ALA A 51 -28.18 23.95 0.05
N LEU A 52 -27.42 25.01 0.35
CA LEU A 52 -26.52 25.06 1.51
C LEU A 52 -27.35 25.11 2.81
N ASP A 53 -28.38 25.96 2.85
CA ASP A 53 -29.29 26.05 3.99
C ASP A 53 -30.13 24.77 4.15
N ASP A 54 -30.63 24.20 3.05
CA ASP A 54 -31.41 22.96 3.04
C ASP A 54 -30.57 21.77 3.53
N THR A 55 -29.33 21.64 3.03
CA THR A 55 -28.41 20.59 3.50
C THR A 55 -28.05 20.79 4.96
N MET A 56 -27.78 22.02 5.41
CA MET A 56 -27.50 22.33 6.81
C MET A 56 -28.69 22.06 7.72
N SER A 57 -29.92 22.33 7.27
CA SER A 57 -31.14 22.05 8.04
C SER A 57 -31.41 20.56 8.28
N THR A 58 -30.77 19.68 7.48
CA THR A 58 -30.93 18.22 7.57
C THR A 58 -30.37 17.65 8.90
N PHE A 59 -29.45 18.36 9.55
CA PHE A 59 -28.87 17.96 10.83
C PHE A 59 -28.99 19.12 11.83
N GLN A 60 -29.54 18.86 13.02
CA GLN A 60 -29.92 19.87 14.02
C GLN A 60 -28.72 20.55 14.74
N GLY A 61 -27.56 20.63 14.10
CA GLY A 61 -26.33 21.19 14.65
C GLY A 61 -25.80 22.35 13.81
N ASP A 62 -25.12 23.29 14.45
CA ASP A 62 -24.42 24.36 13.76
C ASP A 62 -23.25 23.80 12.93
N ALA A 63 -23.02 24.35 11.75
CA ALA A 63 -21.79 24.10 11.01
C ALA A 63 -20.62 24.77 11.75
N ASP A 64 -19.51 24.05 11.90
CA ASP A 64 -18.26 24.64 12.42
C ASP A 64 -17.77 25.74 11.46
N HIS A 65 -17.90 25.49 10.16
CA HIS A 65 -17.53 26.42 9.10
C HIS A 65 -18.51 26.32 7.93
N VAL A 66 -18.79 27.45 7.30
CA VAL A 66 -19.59 27.54 6.06
C VAL A 66 -18.71 28.15 4.98
N TYR A 67 -18.65 27.50 3.82
CA TYR A 67 -17.83 27.90 2.69
C TYR A 67 -18.74 28.34 1.54
N ASN A 68 -18.56 29.57 1.08
CA ASN A 68 -19.29 30.12 -0.06
C ASN A 68 -18.38 31.06 -0.85
N VAL A 69 -17.46 30.46 -1.60
CA VAL A 69 -16.54 31.17 -2.50
C VAL A 69 -16.65 30.58 -3.90
N GLU A 70 -16.17 31.32 -4.90
CA GLU A 70 -16.11 30.83 -6.28
C GLU A 70 -15.28 29.53 -6.34
N GLY A 71 -15.84 28.48 -6.97
CA GLY A 71 -15.24 27.15 -7.04
C GLY A 71 -15.34 26.29 -5.76
N PHE A 72 -15.85 26.81 -4.63
CA PHE A 72 -16.01 26.02 -3.40
C PHE A 72 -17.22 26.43 -2.55
N LYS A 73 -18.23 25.57 -2.53
CA LYS A 73 -19.44 25.69 -1.70
C LYS A 73 -19.59 24.47 -0.81
N GLY A 74 -19.91 24.66 0.47
CA GLY A 74 -20.05 23.56 1.41
C GLY A 74 -20.01 24.00 2.86
N PHE A 75 -19.87 23.04 3.77
CA PHE A 75 -19.71 23.30 5.20
C PHE A 75 -18.87 22.20 5.86
N ALA A 76 -18.35 22.49 7.05
CA ALA A 76 -17.76 21.50 7.95
C ALA A 76 -18.65 21.35 9.19
N SER A 77 -18.89 20.12 9.65
CA SER A 77 -19.67 19.86 10.86
C SER A 77 -19.37 18.49 11.47
N SER A 78 -19.89 18.27 12.68
CA SER A 78 -19.96 16.96 13.30
C SER A 78 -21.14 16.16 12.73
N LEU A 79 -20.87 15.02 12.09
CA LEU A 79 -21.89 14.18 11.45
C LEU A 79 -21.95 12.79 12.09
N THR A 80 -23.17 12.31 12.34
CA THR A 80 -23.41 10.91 12.73
C THR A 80 -23.45 10.02 11.49
N ALA A 81 -23.49 8.70 11.69
CA ALA A 81 -23.68 7.76 10.59
C ALA A 81 -24.99 8.01 9.83
N GLU A 82 -26.08 8.39 10.52
CA GLU A 82 -27.34 8.74 9.85
C GLU A 82 -27.22 10.00 9.01
N HIS A 83 -26.53 11.03 9.51
CA HIS A 83 -26.29 12.27 8.74
C HIS A 83 -25.46 12.00 7.49
N LEU A 84 -24.42 11.17 7.60
CA LEU A 84 -23.60 10.78 6.44
C LEU A 84 -24.45 10.07 5.38
N GLU A 85 -25.27 9.10 5.78
CA GLU A 85 -26.14 8.38 4.83
C GLU A 85 -27.13 9.33 4.13
N GLN A 86 -27.73 10.26 4.86
CA GLN A 86 -28.63 11.26 4.29
C GLN A 86 -27.91 12.18 3.30
N LEU A 87 -26.75 12.71 3.68
CA LEU A 87 -25.97 13.63 2.86
C LEU A 87 -25.36 12.94 1.63
N GLN A 88 -24.95 11.68 1.74
CA GLN A 88 -24.51 10.92 0.58
C GLN A 88 -25.64 10.75 -0.45
N ASN A 89 -26.90 10.74 -0.03
CA ASN A 89 -28.03 10.64 -0.93
C ASN A 89 -28.57 12.01 -1.41
N HIS A 90 -28.02 13.13 -0.93
CA HIS A 90 -28.48 14.47 -1.27
C HIS A 90 -28.02 14.88 -2.69
N PRO A 91 -28.91 15.38 -3.58
CA PRO A 91 -28.58 15.69 -4.98
C PRO A 91 -27.44 16.68 -5.16
N ASP A 92 -27.38 17.69 -4.31
CA ASP A 92 -26.44 18.80 -4.46
C ASP A 92 -25.07 18.55 -3.83
N VAL A 93 -24.90 17.48 -3.04
CA VAL A 93 -23.60 17.12 -2.48
C VAL A 93 -22.72 16.63 -3.62
N GLU A 94 -21.48 17.08 -3.74
CA GLU A 94 -20.52 16.53 -4.69
C GLU A 94 -19.81 15.34 -4.04
N PHE A 95 -19.26 15.56 -2.84
CA PHE A 95 -18.64 14.56 -1.98
C PHE A 95 -18.70 14.96 -0.51
N ILE A 96 -18.47 13.98 0.37
CA ILE A 96 -18.23 14.19 1.79
C ILE A 96 -16.79 13.74 2.07
N GLU A 97 -16.01 14.54 2.77
CA GLU A 97 -14.65 14.20 3.16
C GLU A 97 -14.54 14.21 4.69
N GLN A 98 -13.96 13.17 5.29
CA GLN A 98 -13.70 13.18 6.73
C GLN A 98 -12.64 14.24 7.04
N ASP A 99 -12.90 15.10 8.02
CA ASP A 99 -11.96 16.16 8.39
C ASP A 99 -10.70 15.56 9.02
N ALA A 100 -9.57 16.25 8.86
CA ALA A 100 -8.28 15.74 9.24
C ALA A 100 -7.29 16.85 9.62
N VAL A 101 -6.34 16.50 10.48
CA VAL A 101 -5.31 17.42 10.97
C VAL A 101 -4.34 17.75 9.83
N MET A 102 -4.33 18.99 9.39
CA MET A 102 -3.30 19.49 8.47
C MET A 102 -1.99 19.69 9.23
N SER A 103 -0.93 19.00 8.79
CA SER A 103 0.41 19.07 9.39
C SER A 103 1.39 19.83 8.49
N ILE A 104 2.37 20.48 9.10
CA ILE A 104 3.48 21.14 8.39
C ILE A 104 4.44 20.08 7.79
N ASN A 105 4.43 18.85 8.31
CA ASN A 105 5.21 17.73 7.77
C ASN A 105 4.44 17.06 6.62
N ALA A 106 4.61 17.61 5.42
CA ALA A 106 3.99 17.13 4.19
C ALA A 106 4.82 16.04 3.50
N TYR A 107 4.22 15.42 2.48
CA TYR A 107 4.91 14.56 1.51
C TYR A 107 6.26 15.14 1.09
N VAL A 108 7.27 14.28 1.04
CA VAL A 108 8.63 14.57 0.58
C VAL A 108 8.77 14.07 -0.85
N THR A 109 9.40 14.90 -1.69
CA THR A 109 9.75 14.52 -3.06
C THR A 109 11.24 14.24 -3.14
N GLN A 110 11.62 12.98 -3.40
CA GLN A 110 12.97 12.62 -3.83
C GLN A 110 13.04 12.72 -5.35
N THR A 111 13.84 13.65 -5.85
CA THR A 111 14.12 13.77 -7.30
C THR A 111 15.17 12.76 -7.74
N GLY A 112 15.11 12.34 -9.01
CA GLY A 112 16.07 11.36 -9.56
C GLY A 112 15.97 9.97 -8.91
N ALA A 113 14.79 9.60 -8.42
CA ALA A 113 14.53 8.30 -7.83
C ALA A 113 14.60 7.19 -8.91
N PRO A 114 15.11 5.99 -8.56
CA PRO A 114 15.07 4.85 -9.47
C PRO A 114 13.62 4.45 -9.75
N TRP A 115 13.39 3.91 -10.95
CA TRP A 115 12.04 3.65 -11.45
C TRP A 115 11.20 2.75 -10.51
N GLY A 116 11.85 1.83 -9.79
CA GLY A 116 11.17 0.92 -8.87
C GLY A 116 10.37 1.63 -7.77
N ILE A 117 10.95 2.64 -7.12
CA ILE A 117 10.23 3.42 -6.12
C ILE A 117 9.44 4.57 -6.74
N SER A 118 9.92 5.17 -7.85
CA SER A 118 9.17 6.27 -8.48
C SER A 118 7.81 5.77 -8.99
N ARG A 119 7.78 4.61 -9.66
CA ARG A 119 6.55 3.99 -10.18
C ARG A 119 5.57 3.61 -9.08
N LEU A 120 6.07 3.26 -7.89
CA LEU A 120 5.25 2.97 -6.70
C LEU A 120 4.51 4.22 -6.19
N SER A 121 4.95 5.42 -6.54
CA SER A 121 4.36 6.68 -6.06
C SER A 121 3.61 7.49 -7.10
N HIS A 122 3.44 6.96 -8.32
CA HIS A 122 2.74 7.67 -9.38
C HIS A 122 1.73 6.79 -10.10
N LYS A 123 0.72 7.39 -10.75
CA LYS A 123 -0.20 6.66 -11.65
C LYS A 123 0.41 6.40 -13.02
N THR A 124 1.24 7.33 -13.49
CA THR A 124 1.98 7.29 -14.76
C THR A 124 3.48 7.49 -14.51
N GLY A 125 4.33 7.21 -15.49
CA GLY A 125 5.79 7.25 -15.33
C GLY A 125 6.34 8.57 -14.79
N SER A 126 7.28 8.49 -13.85
CA SER A 126 7.94 9.63 -13.18
C SER A 126 9.37 9.25 -12.77
N ASN A 127 10.23 10.24 -12.58
CA ASN A 127 11.56 10.10 -11.98
C ASN A 127 11.61 10.62 -10.53
N ASN A 128 10.45 10.94 -9.95
CA ASN A 128 10.31 11.38 -8.57
C ASN A 128 9.73 10.26 -7.71
N TYR A 129 10.15 10.17 -6.46
CA TYR A 129 9.48 9.39 -5.44
C TYR A 129 8.80 10.33 -4.45
N ILE A 130 7.47 10.31 -4.41
CA ILE A 130 6.65 11.09 -3.48
C ILE A 130 6.25 10.17 -2.33
N TYR A 131 6.61 10.53 -1.10
CA TYR A 131 6.39 9.68 0.07
C TYR A 131 6.19 10.52 1.32
N ASP A 132 5.42 10.01 2.27
CA ASP A 132 5.25 10.68 3.55
C ASP A 132 6.55 10.69 4.38
N SER A 133 6.84 11.79 5.06
CA SER A 133 8.05 11.93 5.87
C SER A 133 8.17 10.87 6.99
N SER A 134 7.07 10.26 7.42
CA SER A 134 7.02 9.18 8.41
C SER A 134 7.38 7.79 7.86
N ALA A 135 7.58 7.62 6.55
CA ALA A 135 7.80 6.34 5.85
C ALA A 135 8.64 5.30 6.64
N GLY A 136 7.96 4.38 7.32
CA GLY A 136 8.59 3.28 8.08
C GLY A 136 9.00 3.61 9.52
N ALA A 137 8.68 4.79 10.05
CA ALA A 137 8.97 5.17 11.43
C ALA A 137 8.38 4.15 12.41
N ASP A 138 9.20 3.75 13.38
CA ASP A 138 8.85 2.82 14.45
C ASP A 138 8.29 1.44 13.99
N THR A 139 8.65 1.04 12.76
CA THR A 139 8.43 -0.30 12.23
C THR A 139 9.72 -1.11 12.17
N CYS A 140 9.56 -2.42 12.04
CA CYS A 140 10.66 -3.35 11.80
C CYS A 140 10.39 -4.21 10.58
N ALA A 141 11.43 -4.44 9.77
CA ALA A 141 11.36 -5.28 8.59
C ALA A 141 12.40 -6.40 8.67
N TYR A 142 11.92 -7.64 8.74
CA TYR A 142 12.75 -8.84 8.68
C TYR A 142 13.04 -9.22 7.23
N VAL A 143 14.29 -9.56 6.95
CA VAL A 143 14.74 -10.09 5.66
C VAL A 143 15.18 -11.53 5.89
N ILE A 144 14.36 -12.47 5.46
CA ILE A 144 14.61 -13.92 5.54
C ILE A 144 15.23 -14.33 4.21
N ASP A 145 16.56 -14.29 4.11
CA ASP A 145 17.28 -14.35 2.82
C ASP A 145 18.75 -14.80 2.98
N THR A 146 19.68 -14.33 2.15
CA THR A 146 21.12 -14.66 2.19
C THR A 146 21.91 -13.92 3.28
N GLY A 147 21.24 -13.03 4.02
CA GLY A 147 21.81 -12.13 5.02
C GLY A 147 21.65 -10.66 4.64
N ILE A 148 22.31 -9.75 5.36
CA ILE A 148 22.43 -8.33 4.97
C ILE A 148 23.87 -7.90 5.25
N TYR A 149 24.50 -7.16 4.34
CA TYR A 149 25.70 -6.39 4.62
C TYR A 149 25.33 -5.16 5.47
N THR A 150 25.22 -5.36 6.79
CA THR A 150 24.60 -4.40 7.72
C THR A 150 25.34 -3.07 7.84
N THR A 151 26.63 -3.02 7.47
CA THR A 151 27.45 -1.80 7.48
C THR A 151 27.35 -0.99 6.18
N HIS A 152 26.45 -1.33 5.26
CA HIS A 152 26.21 -0.50 4.08
C HIS A 152 25.76 0.91 4.52
N SER A 153 26.42 1.94 3.98
CA SER A 153 26.13 3.35 4.28
C SER A 153 24.66 3.74 4.10
N GLU A 154 24.01 3.17 3.09
CA GLU A 154 22.60 3.33 2.75
C GLU A 154 21.62 2.88 3.85
N PHE A 155 22.05 2.05 4.80
CA PHE A 155 21.20 1.65 5.94
C PHE A 155 21.32 2.60 7.13
N GLU A 156 22.30 3.51 7.15
CA GLU A 156 22.47 4.53 8.21
C GLU A 156 22.42 3.93 9.64
N GLY A 157 22.99 2.72 9.80
CA GLY A 157 23.02 1.99 11.08
C GLY A 157 21.69 1.31 11.47
N ARG A 158 20.67 1.33 10.63
CA ARG A 158 19.34 0.72 10.90
C ARG A 158 19.28 -0.78 10.62
N ALA A 159 20.32 -1.37 10.03
CA ALA A 159 20.40 -2.80 9.75
C ALA A 159 21.13 -3.57 10.86
N THR A 160 20.53 -4.66 11.34
CA THR A 160 21.10 -5.54 12.37
C THR A 160 21.03 -7.00 11.94
N PHE A 161 22.12 -7.74 12.15
CA PHE A 161 22.14 -9.19 11.93
C PHE A 161 21.58 -9.91 13.16
N LEU A 162 20.67 -10.86 12.96
CA LEU A 162 20.02 -11.56 14.08
C LEU A 162 20.38 -13.04 14.18
N ALA A 163 20.28 -13.79 13.08
CA ALA A 163 20.44 -15.25 13.12
C ALA A 163 20.90 -15.83 11.78
N ASN A 164 21.57 -16.98 11.85
CA ASN A 164 21.97 -17.81 10.70
C ASN A 164 21.42 -19.23 10.85
N TYR A 165 20.76 -19.72 9.79
CA TYR A 165 20.27 -21.09 9.66
C TYR A 165 20.70 -21.73 8.32
N ALA A 166 21.60 -21.07 7.58
CA ALA A 166 22.03 -21.51 6.25
C ALA A 166 23.38 -22.24 6.28
N ASP A 167 24.36 -21.65 6.95
CA ASP A 167 25.76 -22.05 6.92
C ASP A 167 26.51 -21.55 8.17
N SER A 168 27.85 -21.54 8.12
CA SER A 168 28.71 -21.06 9.21
C SER A 168 29.09 -19.57 9.11
N SER A 169 28.68 -18.86 8.05
CA SER A 169 29.08 -17.48 7.78
C SER A 169 27.92 -16.50 8.00
N ASN A 170 28.08 -15.58 8.95
CA ASN A 170 27.04 -14.57 9.22
C ASN A 170 26.99 -13.43 8.20
N SER A 171 27.86 -13.42 7.19
CA SER A 171 27.86 -12.40 6.15
C SER A 171 26.91 -12.74 4.99
N ASP A 172 26.42 -11.71 4.31
CA ASP A 172 25.75 -11.87 3.03
C ASP A 172 26.77 -12.12 1.92
N GLY A 173 27.13 -13.39 1.70
CA GLY A 173 28.07 -13.78 0.65
C GLY A 173 27.50 -13.72 -0.77
N ASN A 174 26.17 -13.60 -0.92
CA ASN A 174 25.50 -13.61 -2.22
C ASN A 174 25.19 -12.19 -2.74
N GLY A 175 24.70 -11.31 -1.86
CA GLY A 175 24.28 -9.95 -2.20
C GLY A 175 22.77 -9.77 -2.38
N HIS A 176 22.04 -10.87 -2.61
CA HIS A 176 20.59 -10.84 -2.80
C HIS A 176 19.84 -10.27 -1.58
N GLY A 177 20.15 -10.75 -0.38
CA GLY A 177 19.54 -10.27 0.87
C GLY A 177 19.83 -8.79 1.14
N THR A 178 21.04 -8.32 0.85
CA THR A 178 21.38 -6.89 0.90
C THR A 178 20.58 -6.08 -0.12
N HIS A 179 20.37 -6.58 -1.33
CA HIS A 179 19.59 -5.90 -2.37
C HIS A 179 18.13 -5.69 -1.97
N VAL A 180 17.48 -6.75 -1.50
CA VAL A 180 16.07 -6.67 -1.07
C VAL A 180 15.92 -5.81 0.19
N ALA A 181 16.86 -5.87 1.14
CA ALA A 181 16.90 -4.96 2.29
C ALA A 181 17.00 -3.49 1.87
N GLY A 182 17.78 -3.20 0.83
CA GLY A 182 17.89 -1.87 0.23
C GLY A 182 16.56 -1.35 -0.28
N THR A 183 15.83 -2.16 -1.03
CA THR A 183 14.53 -1.79 -1.60
C THR A 183 13.47 -1.60 -0.50
N ILE A 184 13.55 -2.35 0.61
CA ILE A 184 12.68 -2.14 1.76
C ILE A 184 12.95 -0.80 2.43
N GLY A 185 14.21 -0.54 2.84
CA GLY A 185 14.47 0.48 3.86
C GLY A 185 15.76 1.30 3.73
N SER A 186 16.49 1.24 2.61
CA SER A 186 17.65 2.12 2.42
C SER A 186 17.26 3.60 2.28
N LYS A 187 18.23 4.48 2.52
CA LYS A 187 18.10 5.93 2.34
C LYS A 187 17.67 6.30 0.93
N THR A 188 18.33 5.79 -0.10
CA THR A 188 18.15 6.24 -1.49
C THR A 188 17.16 5.36 -2.26
N TYR A 189 17.23 4.04 -2.07
CA TYR A 189 16.49 3.04 -2.85
C TYR A 189 15.27 2.47 -2.12
N GLY A 190 15.13 2.79 -0.82
CA GLY A 190 14.10 2.20 0.04
C GLY A 190 12.75 2.90 -0.05
N VAL A 191 11.69 2.09 0.08
CA VAL A 191 10.30 2.54 0.22
C VAL A 191 10.04 3.07 1.64
N ALA A 192 10.41 2.33 2.68
CA ALA A 192 10.22 2.67 4.09
C ALA A 192 11.53 3.17 4.71
N LYS A 193 11.94 4.40 4.37
CA LYS A 193 13.26 4.98 4.68
C LYS A 193 13.58 5.15 6.18
N LYS A 194 12.64 4.91 7.09
CA LYS A 194 12.84 4.97 8.55
C LYS A 194 12.71 3.62 9.25
N THR A 195 12.41 2.54 8.53
CA THR A 195 12.25 1.21 9.13
C THR A 195 13.58 0.64 9.62
N LYS A 196 13.53 -0.17 10.68
CA LYS A 196 14.66 -0.99 11.14
C LYS A 196 14.73 -2.26 10.30
N LEU A 197 15.92 -2.65 9.88
CA LEU A 197 16.15 -3.83 9.03
C LEU A 197 16.80 -4.95 9.86
N TYR A 198 16.22 -6.15 9.81
CA TYR A 198 16.70 -7.31 10.56
C TYR A 198 17.04 -8.47 9.64
N ALA A 199 18.31 -8.88 9.62
CA ALA A 199 18.76 -9.99 8.79
C ALA A 199 18.57 -11.34 9.50
N VAL A 200 17.85 -12.25 8.83
CA VAL A 200 17.74 -13.66 9.21
C VAL A 200 18.21 -14.48 8.01
N LYS A 201 19.43 -15.01 8.11
CA LYS A 201 20.06 -15.74 7.02
C LYS A 201 19.54 -17.17 6.97
N VAL A 202 18.93 -17.56 5.86
CA VAL A 202 18.43 -18.92 5.58
C VAL A 202 18.91 -19.49 4.24
N LEU A 203 19.58 -18.66 3.43
CA LEU A 203 20.24 -19.04 2.18
C LEU A 203 21.75 -18.78 2.28
N ASP A 204 22.57 -19.63 1.69
CA ASP A 204 24.02 -19.55 1.69
C ASP A 204 24.56 -18.56 0.61
N SER A 205 25.88 -18.49 0.44
CA SER A 205 26.52 -17.62 -0.56
C SER A 205 26.16 -17.97 -2.01
N SER A 206 25.70 -19.19 -2.28
CA SER A 206 25.19 -19.59 -3.60
C SER A 206 23.72 -19.24 -3.81
N GLY A 207 23.05 -18.69 -2.78
CA GLY A 207 21.62 -18.39 -2.81
C GLY A 207 20.74 -19.61 -2.54
N SER A 208 21.31 -20.68 -1.95
CA SER A 208 20.60 -21.94 -1.70
C SER A 208 20.42 -22.19 -0.21
N GLY A 209 19.33 -22.86 0.17
CA GLY A 209 19.06 -23.22 1.56
C GLY A 209 18.17 -24.45 1.67
N SER A 210 18.19 -25.10 2.83
CA SER A 210 17.32 -26.23 3.11
C SER A 210 15.92 -25.76 3.54
N THR A 211 14.88 -26.53 3.21
CA THR A 211 13.52 -26.27 3.71
C THR A 211 13.48 -26.15 5.24
N SER A 212 14.23 -26.99 5.95
CA SER A 212 14.33 -26.94 7.41
C SER A 212 15.01 -25.66 7.91
N GLY A 213 16.08 -25.20 7.25
CA GLY A 213 16.75 -23.93 7.57
C GLY A 213 15.84 -22.72 7.37
N VAL A 214 15.08 -22.71 6.27
CA VAL A 214 14.06 -21.66 6.02
C VAL A 214 12.99 -21.65 7.11
N ILE A 215 12.43 -22.81 7.47
CA ILE A 215 11.44 -22.92 8.55
C ILE A 215 12.02 -22.49 9.89
N ALA A 216 13.27 -22.84 10.20
CA ALA A 216 13.95 -22.40 11.42
C ALA A 216 14.07 -20.87 11.49
N GLY A 217 14.40 -20.21 10.38
CA GLY A 217 14.40 -18.74 10.27
C GLY A 217 13.01 -18.12 10.47
N MET A 218 11.98 -18.68 9.86
CA MET A 218 10.58 -18.24 10.05
C MET A 218 10.13 -18.38 11.51
N ASN A 219 10.47 -19.50 12.15
CA ASN A 219 10.17 -19.74 13.56
C ASN A 219 10.91 -18.76 14.48
N PHE A 220 12.16 -18.45 14.15
CA PHE A 220 12.94 -17.43 14.87
C PHE A 220 12.25 -16.06 14.79
N VAL A 221 11.86 -15.60 13.60
CA VAL A 221 11.16 -14.31 13.44
C VAL A 221 9.85 -14.28 14.23
N THR A 222 9.07 -15.36 14.18
CA THR A 222 7.80 -15.51 14.92
C THR A 222 7.98 -15.34 16.43
N SER A 223 9.13 -15.75 16.97
CA SER A 223 9.47 -15.63 18.39
C SER A 223 10.10 -14.27 18.71
N ASP A 224 11.06 -13.84 17.90
CA ASP A 224 11.83 -12.61 18.08
C ASP A 224 10.96 -11.35 18.03
N VAL A 225 9.97 -11.30 17.13
CA VAL A 225 9.10 -10.12 16.95
C VAL A 225 8.39 -9.70 18.23
N LYS A 226 8.06 -10.66 19.11
CA LYS A 226 7.39 -10.40 20.40
C LYS A 226 8.29 -9.66 21.40
N THR A 227 9.60 -9.67 21.17
CA THR A 227 10.61 -9.04 22.02
C THR A 227 11.08 -7.69 21.48
N ARG A 228 10.74 -7.34 20.23
CA ARG A 228 11.21 -6.11 19.59
C ARG A 228 10.27 -4.94 19.85
N SER A 229 10.87 -3.75 20.03
CA SER A 229 10.13 -2.49 20.07
C SER A 229 9.90 -1.97 18.65
N CYS A 230 8.76 -2.37 18.07
CA CYS A 230 8.26 -1.95 16.76
C CYS A 230 6.80 -1.50 16.93
N PRO A 231 6.53 -0.36 17.60
CA PRO A 231 5.19 0.01 18.03
C PRO A 231 4.23 0.26 16.87
N ASN A 232 4.68 0.47 15.63
CA ASN A 232 3.80 0.54 14.47
C ASN A 232 3.61 -0.82 13.77
N GLY A 233 4.38 -1.84 14.13
CA GLY A 233 4.24 -3.21 13.62
C GLY A 233 5.50 -3.75 12.95
N ALA A 234 5.41 -5.00 12.50
CA ALA A 234 6.51 -5.73 11.89
C ALA A 234 6.10 -6.32 10.53
N VAL A 235 7.01 -6.23 9.57
CA VAL A 235 6.90 -6.83 8.25
C VAL A 235 8.05 -7.82 8.02
N ALA A 236 7.88 -8.74 7.10
CA ALA A 236 8.88 -9.68 6.66
C ALA A 236 8.86 -9.81 5.14
N ASN A 237 10.04 -9.93 4.56
CA ASN A 237 10.26 -10.19 3.15
C ASN A 237 10.85 -11.60 2.99
N MET A 238 10.19 -12.43 2.18
CA MET A 238 10.71 -13.72 1.71
C MET A 238 10.79 -13.69 0.18
N SER A 239 11.94 -13.23 -0.32
CA SER A 239 12.27 -13.19 -1.74
C SER A 239 12.86 -14.51 -2.24
N LEU A 240 12.29 -15.61 -1.77
CA LEU A 240 12.71 -16.99 -2.02
C LEU A 240 11.49 -17.86 -2.27
N GLY A 241 11.70 -19.02 -2.86
CA GLY A 241 10.66 -20.00 -3.09
C GLY A 241 11.21 -21.31 -3.59
N GLY A 242 10.31 -22.28 -3.74
CA GLY A 242 10.60 -23.58 -4.31
C GLY A 242 9.31 -24.31 -4.66
N GLY A 243 9.41 -25.63 -4.85
CA GLY A 243 8.22 -26.48 -5.01
C GLY A 243 7.27 -26.38 -3.82
N SER A 244 6.00 -26.77 -4.04
CA SER A 244 4.97 -26.77 -2.99
C SER A 244 5.43 -27.51 -1.73
N SER A 245 5.20 -26.89 -0.57
CA SER A 245 5.58 -27.41 0.73
C SER A 245 4.56 -27.01 1.79
N SER A 246 3.83 -28.00 2.30
CA SER A 246 2.84 -27.81 3.37
C SER A 246 3.47 -27.27 4.66
N SER A 247 4.73 -27.62 4.92
CA SER A 247 5.47 -27.16 6.10
C SER A 247 5.87 -25.69 5.98
N ILE A 248 6.30 -25.24 4.80
CA ILE A 248 6.59 -23.82 4.55
C ILE A 248 5.31 -22.98 4.63
N ASN A 249 4.22 -23.43 4.01
CA ASN A 249 2.93 -22.71 4.08
C ASN A 249 2.42 -22.61 5.53
N SER A 250 2.55 -23.69 6.31
CA SER A 250 2.15 -23.68 7.73
C SER A 250 3.02 -22.74 8.58
N ALA A 251 4.33 -22.69 8.33
CA ALA A 251 5.22 -21.74 8.99
C ALA A 251 4.90 -20.28 8.59
N ALA A 252 4.56 -20.04 7.32
CA ALA A 252 4.18 -18.71 6.84
C ALA A 252 2.90 -18.21 7.53
N ARG A 253 1.89 -19.08 7.63
CA ARG A 253 0.67 -18.81 8.41
C ARG A 253 0.96 -18.53 9.88
N ALA A 254 1.92 -19.23 10.48
CA ALA A 254 2.30 -18.98 11.88
C ALA A 254 2.92 -17.59 12.08
N MET A 255 3.74 -17.10 11.14
CA MET A 255 4.25 -15.73 11.17
C MET A 255 3.13 -14.69 11.08
N ILE A 256 2.18 -14.90 10.16
CA ILE A 256 1.00 -14.06 10.00
C ILE A 256 0.18 -14.03 11.31
N ASN A 257 -0.08 -15.19 11.92
CA ASN A 257 -0.79 -15.29 13.20
C ASN A 257 -0.06 -14.62 14.37
N ALA A 258 1.27 -14.46 14.28
CA ALA A 258 2.07 -13.69 15.24
C ALA A 258 2.07 -12.18 14.96
N GLY A 259 1.27 -11.71 13.99
CA GLY A 259 1.14 -10.30 13.64
C GLY A 259 2.22 -9.78 12.71
N VAL A 260 3.01 -10.66 12.07
CA VAL A 260 4.03 -10.26 11.10
C VAL A 260 3.42 -10.25 9.70
N PHE A 261 3.36 -9.08 9.06
CA PHE A 261 3.00 -9.01 7.65
C PHE A 261 4.08 -9.69 6.80
N LEU A 262 3.70 -10.65 5.96
CA LEU A 262 4.66 -11.42 5.17
C LEU A 262 4.41 -11.22 3.67
N ALA A 263 5.34 -10.52 3.01
CA ALA A 263 5.39 -10.43 1.55
C ALA A 263 6.27 -11.55 0.98
N VAL A 264 5.78 -12.25 -0.04
CA VAL A 264 6.47 -13.38 -0.67
C VAL A 264 6.56 -13.24 -2.18
N ALA A 265 7.65 -13.73 -2.77
CA ALA A 265 7.81 -13.77 -4.22
C ALA A 265 6.86 -14.79 -4.86
N ALA A 266 6.18 -14.42 -5.95
CA ALA A 266 5.34 -15.34 -6.71
C ALA A 266 6.15 -16.45 -7.43
N GLY A 267 7.43 -16.21 -7.72
CA GLY A 267 8.33 -17.10 -8.47
C GLY A 267 8.56 -16.65 -9.91
N ASN A 268 9.60 -17.20 -10.56
CA ASN A 268 10.18 -16.67 -11.80
C ASN A 268 10.12 -17.65 -12.99
N ASP A 269 9.17 -18.57 -13.00
CA ASP A 269 9.09 -19.68 -13.96
C ASP A 269 7.96 -19.50 -15.00
N ASN A 270 7.27 -18.36 -14.98
CA ASN A 270 6.08 -18.10 -15.81
C ASN A 270 5.02 -19.22 -15.70
N GLN A 271 4.74 -19.65 -14.47
CA GLN A 271 3.76 -20.69 -14.16
C GLN A 271 2.74 -20.22 -13.11
N ASN A 272 1.78 -21.09 -12.77
CA ASN A 272 0.84 -20.81 -11.69
C ASN A 272 1.56 -20.80 -10.33
N ALA A 273 1.52 -19.66 -9.63
CA ALA A 273 2.15 -19.45 -8.33
C ALA A 273 1.60 -20.42 -7.25
N ALA A 274 0.39 -20.95 -7.42
CA ALA A 274 -0.21 -21.94 -6.54
C ALA A 274 0.58 -23.26 -6.46
N ASN A 275 1.49 -23.51 -7.42
CA ASN A 275 2.35 -24.70 -7.44
C ASN A 275 3.63 -24.52 -6.61
N SER A 276 3.85 -23.35 -6.02
CA SER A 276 5.07 -23.00 -5.29
C SER A 276 4.77 -22.55 -3.86
N SER A 277 5.75 -22.70 -2.98
CA SER A 277 5.67 -22.23 -1.59
C SER A 277 6.81 -21.25 -1.30
N PRO A 278 6.56 -20.20 -0.50
CA PRO A 278 5.33 -19.91 0.26
C PRO A 278 4.18 -19.26 -0.52
N ALA A 279 4.33 -18.94 -1.81
CA ALA A 279 3.34 -18.21 -2.62
C ALA A 279 1.91 -18.81 -2.65
N SER A 280 1.78 -20.12 -2.41
CA SER A 280 0.48 -20.81 -2.34
C SER A 280 -0.23 -20.70 -0.98
N GLU A 281 0.38 -20.13 0.05
CA GLU A 281 -0.28 -19.93 1.34
C GLU A 281 -1.27 -18.75 1.27
N PRO A 282 -2.58 -18.93 1.48
CA PRO A 282 -3.57 -17.86 1.24
C PRO A 282 -3.47 -16.63 2.15
N SER A 283 -2.74 -16.75 3.28
CA SER A 283 -2.65 -15.68 4.28
C SER A 283 -1.47 -14.72 4.10
N VAL A 284 -0.53 -15.03 3.18
CA VAL A 284 0.60 -14.15 2.85
C VAL A 284 0.22 -13.16 1.75
N CYS A 285 1.06 -12.15 1.52
CA CYS A 285 0.91 -11.23 0.41
C CYS A 285 1.85 -11.64 -0.74
N THR A 286 1.32 -12.31 -1.76
CA THR A 286 2.09 -12.86 -2.88
C THR A 286 2.27 -11.82 -3.98
N VAL A 287 3.53 -11.59 -4.36
CA VAL A 287 3.93 -10.46 -5.20
C VAL A 287 4.47 -10.92 -6.55
N GLY A 288 3.79 -10.52 -7.62
CA GLY A 288 4.25 -10.64 -9.00
C GLY A 288 5.17 -9.49 -9.43
N ALA A 289 5.95 -9.69 -10.50
CA ALA A 289 6.89 -8.70 -11.01
C ALA A 289 6.38 -7.99 -12.27
N THR A 290 6.67 -6.69 -12.37
CA THR A 290 6.42 -5.89 -13.58
C THR A 290 7.70 -5.27 -14.13
N THR A 291 7.60 -4.84 -15.39
CA THR A 291 8.60 -4.00 -16.05
C THR A 291 8.23 -2.52 -15.93
N SER A 292 9.16 -1.63 -16.30
CA SER A 292 8.92 -0.19 -16.36
C SER A 292 7.90 0.25 -17.42
N ALA A 293 7.46 -0.69 -18.27
CA ALA A 293 6.45 -0.45 -19.31
C ALA A 293 5.03 -0.85 -18.85
N ASP A 294 4.81 -1.02 -17.55
CA ASP A 294 3.54 -1.49 -16.97
C ASP A 294 3.05 -2.80 -17.62
N ALA A 295 3.99 -3.72 -17.86
CA ALA A 295 3.71 -5.07 -18.29
C ALA A 295 4.10 -6.05 -17.19
N ARG A 296 3.36 -7.16 -17.04
CA ARG A 296 3.85 -8.31 -16.28
C ARG A 296 5.22 -8.72 -16.85
N ALA A 297 6.21 -8.89 -15.98
CA ALA A 297 7.49 -9.42 -16.40
C ALA A 297 7.30 -10.84 -16.94
N SER A 298 7.91 -11.16 -18.08
CA SER A 298 7.67 -12.44 -18.78
C SER A 298 8.00 -13.67 -17.94
N TYR A 299 8.92 -13.53 -16.97
CA TYR A 299 9.29 -14.58 -16.03
C TYR A 299 8.34 -14.70 -14.82
N SER A 300 7.56 -13.67 -14.48
CA SER A 300 6.75 -13.65 -13.25
C SER A 300 5.72 -14.78 -13.27
N ASN A 301 5.62 -15.55 -12.20
CA ASN A 301 4.47 -16.42 -11.98
C ASN A 301 3.18 -15.58 -11.87
N TYR A 302 2.05 -16.27 -12.08
CA TYR A 302 0.71 -15.69 -12.17
C TYR A 302 -0.33 -16.61 -11.52
N GLY A 303 -1.61 -16.27 -11.61
CA GLY A 303 -2.72 -17.05 -11.09
C GLY A 303 -3.44 -16.41 -9.91
N SER A 304 -4.45 -17.10 -9.40
CA SER A 304 -5.41 -16.56 -8.43
C SER A 304 -4.83 -16.31 -7.03
N VAL A 305 -3.63 -16.83 -6.76
CA VAL A 305 -2.93 -16.62 -5.48
C VAL A 305 -2.00 -15.41 -5.50
N VAL A 306 -1.87 -14.71 -6.64
CA VAL A 306 -1.11 -13.44 -6.70
C VAL A 306 -2.02 -12.31 -6.24
N ASP A 307 -1.62 -11.60 -5.18
CA ASP A 307 -2.41 -10.52 -4.59
C ASP A 307 -2.14 -9.16 -5.24
N ILE A 308 -0.90 -8.94 -5.68
CA ILE A 308 -0.45 -7.67 -6.23
C ILE A 308 0.80 -7.83 -7.11
N PHE A 309 1.02 -6.88 -8.01
CA PHE A 309 2.26 -6.74 -8.76
C PHE A 309 3.04 -5.51 -8.29
N ALA A 310 4.37 -5.61 -8.30
CA ALA A 310 5.26 -4.49 -8.04
C ALA A 310 6.45 -4.48 -9.03
N PRO A 311 7.17 -3.36 -9.14
CA PRO A 311 8.39 -3.24 -9.95
C PRO A 311 9.40 -4.36 -9.64
N GLY A 312 9.70 -5.20 -10.63
CA GLY A 312 10.58 -6.36 -10.45
C GLY A 312 11.70 -6.52 -11.48
N SER A 313 11.64 -5.83 -12.63
CA SER A 313 12.66 -5.94 -13.69
C SER A 313 13.63 -4.76 -13.72
N SER A 314 14.94 -5.02 -13.67
CA SER A 314 15.97 -3.97 -13.65
C SER A 314 15.82 -3.03 -12.46
N ILE A 315 15.76 -3.60 -11.26
CA ILE A 315 15.65 -2.87 -9.99
C ILE A 315 17.03 -2.58 -9.44
N LEU A 316 17.36 -1.29 -9.33
CA LEU A 316 18.59 -0.80 -8.71
C LEU A 316 18.42 -0.73 -7.18
N SER A 317 19.34 -1.35 -6.44
CA SER A 317 19.37 -1.31 -4.97
C SER A 317 20.79 -1.57 -4.44
N THR A 318 20.95 -1.62 -3.12
CA THR A 318 22.20 -1.91 -2.40
C THR A 318 22.76 -3.31 -2.72
N TRP A 319 24.05 -3.52 -2.44
CA TRP A 319 24.75 -4.79 -2.68
C TRP A 319 25.78 -5.08 -1.58
N ASN A 320 26.17 -6.34 -1.42
CA ASN A 320 26.96 -6.81 -0.26
C ASN A 320 28.40 -6.30 -0.16
N ASN A 321 28.92 -5.61 -1.17
CA ASN A 321 30.26 -5.00 -1.17
C ASN A 321 30.23 -3.48 -0.89
N GLY A 322 29.11 -2.97 -0.35
CA GLY A 322 28.89 -1.55 -0.11
C GLY A 322 28.58 -0.72 -1.37
N ARG A 323 28.37 -1.39 -2.52
CA ARG A 323 27.95 -0.77 -3.78
C ARG A 323 26.48 -1.03 -4.05
N THR A 324 26.03 -0.68 -5.24
CA THR A 324 24.69 -1.00 -5.73
C THR A 324 24.74 -2.01 -6.87
N ASN A 325 23.62 -2.68 -7.12
CA ASN A 325 23.46 -3.59 -8.24
C ASN A 325 22.04 -3.50 -8.83
N THR A 326 21.92 -3.81 -10.12
CA THR A 326 20.64 -3.84 -10.85
C THR A 326 20.32 -5.28 -11.24
N ILE A 327 19.29 -5.85 -10.64
CA ILE A 327 18.86 -7.23 -10.90
C ILE A 327 17.35 -7.32 -11.09
N SER A 328 16.87 -8.48 -11.53
CA SER A 328 15.46 -8.71 -11.86
C SER A 328 14.93 -9.96 -11.18
N GLY A 329 13.65 -9.93 -10.80
CA GLY A 329 12.92 -11.07 -10.26
C GLY A 329 11.67 -10.64 -9.49
N THR A 330 10.76 -11.58 -9.26
CA THR A 330 9.73 -11.42 -8.23
C THR A 330 10.35 -11.14 -6.87
N SER A 331 11.54 -11.68 -6.61
CA SER A 331 12.40 -11.32 -5.48
C SER A 331 12.69 -9.82 -5.33
N MET A 332 12.70 -9.05 -6.43
CA MET A 332 12.89 -7.60 -6.39
C MET A 332 11.55 -6.84 -6.31
N ALA A 333 10.45 -7.47 -6.73
CA ALA A 333 9.10 -6.93 -6.55
C ALA A 333 8.64 -7.02 -5.08
N THR A 334 8.85 -8.17 -4.44
CA THR A 334 8.46 -8.44 -3.04
C THR A 334 8.92 -7.37 -2.03
N PRO A 335 10.19 -6.89 -2.03
CA PRO A 335 10.63 -5.90 -1.06
C PRO A 335 9.97 -4.53 -1.23
N HIS A 336 9.44 -4.19 -2.41
CA HIS A 336 8.61 -2.99 -2.56
C HIS A 336 7.32 -3.10 -1.75
N ILE A 337 6.72 -4.29 -1.68
CA ILE A 337 5.49 -4.55 -0.91
C ILE A 337 5.77 -4.69 0.59
N ALA A 338 6.87 -5.35 0.98
CA ALA A 338 7.29 -5.36 2.38
C ALA A 338 7.58 -3.93 2.88
N GLY A 339 8.31 -3.14 2.08
CA GLY A 339 8.53 -1.73 2.35
C GLY A 339 7.24 -0.92 2.38
N LEU A 340 6.30 -1.15 1.45
CA LEU A 340 5.01 -0.46 1.47
C LEU A 340 4.17 -0.84 2.70
N GLY A 341 4.25 -2.09 3.17
CA GLY A 341 3.64 -2.51 4.43
C GLY A 341 4.18 -1.72 5.61
N ALA A 342 5.51 -1.61 5.74
CA ALA A 342 6.13 -0.78 6.79
C ALA A 342 5.80 0.71 6.65
N TYR A 343 5.74 1.22 5.43
CA TYR A 343 5.32 2.59 5.13
C TYR A 343 3.90 2.87 5.64
N LEU A 344 2.93 2.01 5.30
CA LEU A 344 1.53 2.21 5.65
C LEU A 344 1.24 1.96 7.12
N LEU A 345 1.96 1.04 7.77
CA LEU A 345 1.87 0.85 9.22
C LEU A 345 2.31 2.09 10.00
N ALA A 346 3.36 2.78 9.53
CA ALA A 346 3.79 4.04 10.13
C ALA A 346 2.82 5.18 9.84
N LEU A 347 2.28 5.23 8.62
CA LEU A 347 1.45 6.33 8.15
C LEU A 347 0.00 6.28 8.65
N GLU A 348 -0.58 5.09 8.71
CA GLU A 348 -2.02 4.90 8.96
C GLU A 348 -2.33 4.12 10.24
N GLY A 349 -1.29 3.75 10.99
CA GLY A 349 -1.39 2.96 12.20
C GLY A 349 -1.51 1.45 11.95
N LYS A 350 -1.59 0.71 13.06
CA LYS A 350 -1.58 -0.76 13.04
C LYS A 350 -2.77 -1.34 12.28
N LYS A 351 -2.49 -2.34 11.45
CA LYS A 351 -3.46 -3.22 10.80
C LYS A 351 -3.02 -4.67 11.01
N SER A 352 -3.93 -5.63 11.00
CA SER A 352 -3.52 -7.04 10.92
C SER A 352 -2.80 -7.31 9.59
N PRO A 353 -1.97 -8.36 9.48
CA PRO A 353 -1.28 -8.70 8.23
C PRO A 353 -2.19 -8.82 7.01
N GLN A 354 -3.33 -9.49 7.14
CA GLN A 354 -4.27 -9.70 6.03
C GLN A 354 -4.99 -8.41 5.64
N GLU A 355 -5.40 -7.61 6.63
CA GLU A 355 -5.97 -6.28 6.37
C GLU A 355 -4.95 -5.38 5.67
N LEU A 356 -3.66 -5.46 6.05
CA LEU A 356 -2.60 -4.70 5.41
C LEU A 356 -2.38 -5.11 3.94
N CYS A 357 -2.35 -6.41 3.63
CA CYS A 357 -2.25 -6.85 2.23
C CYS A 357 -3.47 -6.41 1.40
N SER A 358 -4.68 -6.59 1.96
CA SER A 358 -5.93 -6.17 1.33
C SER A 358 -5.95 -4.66 1.08
N TYR A 359 -5.47 -3.89 2.05
CA TYR A 359 -5.38 -2.44 1.98
C TYR A 359 -4.38 -2.00 0.90
N ILE A 360 -3.17 -2.56 0.87
CA ILE A 360 -2.18 -2.35 -0.20
C ILE A 360 -2.78 -2.66 -1.58
N ALA A 361 -3.51 -3.77 -1.70
CA ALA A 361 -4.16 -4.14 -2.95
C ALA A 361 -5.35 -3.24 -3.30
N SER A 362 -5.94 -2.53 -2.34
CA SER A 362 -7.04 -1.57 -2.58
C SER A 362 -6.54 -0.21 -3.05
N THR A 363 -5.31 0.18 -2.68
CA THR A 363 -4.69 1.43 -3.14
C THR A 363 -4.03 1.30 -4.50
N ALA A 364 -3.82 0.08 -5.00
CA ALA A 364 -3.14 -0.21 -6.25
C ALA A 364 -3.77 0.48 -7.48
N ASN A 365 -2.92 0.85 -8.44
CA ASN A 365 -3.35 1.22 -9.78
C ASN A 365 -3.92 -0.02 -10.48
N SER A 366 -5.24 -0.03 -10.66
CA SER A 366 -5.97 -1.22 -11.13
C SER A 366 -6.24 -1.16 -12.63
N GLY A 367 -6.11 -2.30 -13.31
CA GLY A 367 -6.47 -2.45 -14.73
C GLY A 367 -5.48 -1.84 -15.73
N ILE A 368 -4.31 -1.38 -15.29
CA ILE A 368 -3.33 -0.71 -16.14
C ILE A 368 -2.25 -1.64 -16.67
N LEU A 369 -2.07 -2.83 -16.08
CA LEU A 369 -1.01 -3.74 -16.49
C LEU A 369 -1.39 -4.50 -17.76
N SER A 370 -0.44 -4.59 -18.68
CA SER A 370 -0.51 -5.46 -19.86
C SER A 370 0.08 -6.85 -19.57
N SER A 371 -0.25 -7.83 -20.42
CA SER A 371 0.26 -9.22 -20.35
C SER A 371 -0.10 -9.98 -19.07
N ILE A 372 -1.22 -9.63 -18.42
CA ILE A 372 -1.77 -10.33 -17.27
C ILE A 372 -2.62 -11.53 -17.74
N PRO A 373 -2.26 -12.78 -17.38
CA PRO A 373 -3.05 -13.96 -17.70
C PRO A 373 -4.41 -13.95 -16.99
N SER A 374 -5.41 -14.58 -17.61
CA SER A 374 -6.74 -14.75 -17.01
C SER A 374 -6.66 -15.41 -15.62
N GLY A 375 -7.53 -15.00 -14.70
CA GLY A 375 -7.54 -15.49 -13.32
C GLY A 375 -6.43 -14.91 -12.43
N THR A 376 -5.68 -13.91 -12.92
CA THR A 376 -4.67 -13.17 -12.15
C THR A 376 -5.14 -11.74 -11.94
N VAL A 377 -4.91 -11.18 -10.75
CA VAL A 377 -5.25 -9.78 -10.46
C VAL A 377 -4.50 -8.81 -11.38
N ASN A 378 -5.12 -7.69 -11.74
CA ASN A 378 -4.46 -6.60 -12.46
C ASN A 378 -4.33 -5.38 -11.54
N LYS A 379 -3.36 -5.45 -10.63
CA LYS A 379 -3.12 -4.46 -9.57
C LYS A 379 -1.64 -4.14 -9.49
N LEU A 380 -1.24 -2.93 -9.89
CA LEU A 380 0.12 -2.43 -9.70
C LEU A 380 0.22 -1.62 -8.41
N ALA A 381 1.17 -1.99 -7.56
CA ALA A 381 1.40 -1.35 -6.27
C ALA A 381 1.52 0.16 -6.37
N PHE A 382 0.86 0.84 -5.43
CA PHE A 382 0.82 2.28 -5.33
C PHE A 382 0.76 2.71 -3.86
N ASN A 383 1.62 3.65 -3.46
CA ASN A 383 1.74 4.11 -2.09
C ASN A 383 0.67 5.13 -1.67
N GLY A 384 -0.23 5.50 -2.57
CA GLY A 384 -1.31 6.43 -2.29
C GLY A 384 -0.92 7.91 -2.33
N ALA A 385 0.28 8.25 -2.81
CA ALA A 385 0.72 9.63 -2.93
C ALA A 385 -0.24 10.46 -3.83
N PRO A 386 -0.40 11.77 -3.57
CA PRO A 386 -1.15 12.67 -4.44
C PRO A 386 -0.33 12.93 -5.71
N SER A 387 -0.45 12.04 -6.69
CA SER A 387 0.30 12.07 -7.97
C SER A 387 -0.59 12.22 -9.19
#